data_AF-A0A8H6ZN56-F1
#
_entry.id   AF-A0A8H6ZN56-F1
#
_cell.length_a   1.000
_cell.length_b   1.000
_cell.length_c   1.000
_cell.angle_alpha   90.00
_cell.angle_beta   90.00
_cell.angle_gamma   90.00
#
_symmetry.space_group_name_H-M   'P 1'
#
loop_
_entity.id
_entity.type
_entity.pdbx_description
1 polymer ?
#
loop_
_entity_poly.entity_id
_entity_poly.type
_entity_poly.pdbx_seq_one_letter_code
_entity_poly.pdbx_strand_id
1 'polypeptide(L)'
;MEAFARPSLRTRQDDVAPSSGATSAVDVVPTLAAEAEAQGPGMPPSQNALPAYATIASKPAQAALTELRIALSEAHAQDLSSRLDTVTGVLLEHLRCSICKDHMPKPFTNHCGHSFCASCLSHWYRSEFCQKLGTYEGLPPDRQRPAPATDAEASALRRGLPLDVAKDVFTYSCPACRAVIVSKPQEVDIVKAVVGCFRANIQPHLVSPVDGEPTSASSTSIFAGLFPPAQYAPEVIDLTTV
;
A
#
# COMPACT_ATOMS: atom_id res chain seq x y z
N MET A 1 43.76 -23.67 0.82
CA MET A 1 42.94 -23.71 2.04
C MET A 1 42.13 -22.42 2.07
N GLU A 2 40.82 -22.34 1.92
CA GLU A 2 39.70 -23.23 1.61
C GLU A 2 38.63 -22.29 1.01
N ALA A 3 37.93 -22.75 -0.03
CA ALA A 3 36.79 -22.04 -0.60
C ALA A 3 35.53 -22.45 0.16
N PHE A 4 34.75 -21.48 0.67
CA PHE A 4 33.44 -21.78 1.27
C PHE A 4 32.30 -21.50 0.29
N ALA A 5 31.67 -22.59 -0.12
CA ALA A 5 30.56 -22.70 -1.04
C ALA A 5 29.22 -22.33 -0.38
N ARG A 6 28.29 -21.84 -1.22
CA ARG A 6 26.86 -21.65 -0.92
C ARG A 6 26.17 -23.01 -0.66
N PRO A 7 25.13 -23.08 0.19
CA PRO A 7 24.21 -24.21 0.17
C PRO A 7 23.07 -23.96 -0.83
N SER A 8 22.98 -24.85 -1.84
CA SER A 8 21.73 -25.18 -2.53
C SER A 8 20.85 -26.01 -1.61
N LEU A 9 19.55 -25.69 -1.53
CA LEU A 9 18.56 -26.64 -1.03
C LEU A 9 17.48 -26.88 -2.08
N ARG A 10 17.34 -28.17 -2.38
CA ARG A 10 16.49 -28.78 -3.39
C ARG A 10 15.02 -28.72 -2.99
N THR A 11 14.22 -28.59 -4.03
CA THR A 11 12.79 -28.86 -4.13
C THR A 11 12.42 -30.26 -3.64
N ARG A 12 11.33 -30.36 -2.87
CA ARG A 12 10.50 -31.57 -2.80
C ARG A 12 9.10 -31.22 -3.29
N GLN A 13 8.74 -31.86 -4.40
CA GLN A 13 7.38 -32.03 -4.89
C GLN A 13 6.70 -33.05 -3.97
N ASP A 14 5.49 -32.74 -3.52
CA ASP A 14 4.51 -33.75 -3.13
C ASP A 14 3.23 -33.47 -3.93
N ASP A 15 2.70 -34.56 -4.48
CA ASP A 15 1.73 -34.63 -5.56
C ASP A 15 0.34 -34.06 -5.24
N VAL A 16 -0.26 -33.44 -6.25
CA VAL A 16 -1.65 -32.96 -6.30
C VAL A 16 -2.46 -33.90 -7.18
N ALA A 17 -3.61 -34.37 -6.69
CA ALA A 17 -4.75 -34.79 -7.49
C ALA A 17 -6.07 -34.45 -6.76
N PRO A 18 -7.19 -34.26 -7.48
CA PRO A 18 -8.16 -33.20 -7.17
C PRO A 18 -9.49 -33.72 -6.62
N SER A 19 -10.21 -32.87 -5.89
CA SER A 19 -11.65 -33.03 -5.68
C SER A 19 -12.40 -31.72 -5.90
N SER A 20 -12.95 -31.63 -7.11
CA SER A 20 -14.24 -31.04 -7.49
C SER A 20 -15.04 -30.25 -6.45
N GLY A 21 -15.20 -28.95 -6.72
CA GLY A 21 -16.48 -28.33 -7.05
C GLY A 21 -17.63 -28.38 -6.03
N ALA A 22 -17.95 -27.21 -5.46
CA ALA A 22 -19.33 -26.77 -5.30
C ALA A 22 -19.37 -25.25 -5.09
N THR A 23 -19.74 -24.54 -6.16
CA THR A 23 -20.32 -23.20 -6.10
C THR A 23 -21.73 -23.30 -5.52
N SER A 24 -22.09 -22.48 -4.53
CA SER A 24 -23.49 -22.08 -4.31
C SER A 24 -23.47 -20.85 -3.39
N ALA A 25 -23.64 -19.66 -3.96
CA ALA A 25 -24.93 -19.03 -4.24
C ALA A 25 -25.61 -18.59 -2.94
N VAL A 26 -25.72 -17.26 -2.85
CA VAL A 26 -26.35 -16.46 -1.82
C VAL A 26 -27.85 -16.75 -1.87
N ASP A 27 -28.44 -17.22 -0.77
CA ASP A 27 -29.91 -17.32 -0.68
C ASP A 27 -30.46 -16.26 0.27
N VAL A 28 -31.11 -15.31 -0.39
CA VAL A 28 -31.98 -14.27 0.13
C VAL A 28 -33.20 -14.94 0.77
N VAL A 29 -33.52 -14.56 2.00
CA VAL A 29 -34.75 -14.98 2.69
C VAL A 29 -35.94 -14.24 2.05
N PRO A 30 -36.96 -14.93 1.51
CA PRO A 30 -38.24 -14.29 1.24
C PRO A 30 -39.19 -14.51 2.42
N THR A 31 -39.62 -13.41 3.00
CA THR A 31 -40.80 -13.30 3.86
C THR A 31 -42.04 -13.63 3.04
N LEU A 32 -42.88 -14.57 3.50
CA LEU A 32 -44.24 -14.74 2.98
C LEU A 32 -45.24 -14.75 4.13
N ALA A 33 -45.96 -13.64 4.24
CA ALA A 33 -47.32 -13.59 4.76
C ALA A 33 -48.27 -13.81 3.58
N ALA A 34 -49.34 -14.58 3.79
CA ALA A 34 -50.72 -14.35 3.32
C ALA A 34 -51.50 -15.66 3.14
N GLU A 35 -52.75 -15.60 3.59
CA GLU A 35 -53.80 -16.61 3.59
C GLU A 35 -54.41 -16.82 2.18
N ALA A 36 -54.97 -18.01 1.91
CA ALA A 36 -56.09 -18.19 0.96
C ALA A 36 -56.73 -19.59 1.09
N GLU A 37 -58.04 -19.62 1.32
CA GLU A 37 -58.94 -20.77 1.18
C GLU A 37 -59.19 -21.12 -0.31
N ALA A 38 -59.43 -22.41 -0.62
CA ALA A 38 -60.41 -22.85 -1.64
C ALA A 38 -60.67 -24.37 -1.62
N GLN A 39 -61.96 -24.74 -1.64
CA GLN A 39 -62.52 -26.09 -1.75
C GLN A 39 -62.14 -26.88 -3.02
N GLY A 40 -62.03 -28.22 -2.88
CA GLY A 40 -62.14 -29.21 -3.97
C GLY A 40 -62.41 -30.62 -3.41
N PRO A 41 -63.22 -31.49 -4.05
CA PRO A 41 -63.73 -32.72 -3.43
C PRO A 41 -62.88 -33.98 -3.74
N GLY A 42 -62.70 -34.82 -2.71
CA GLY A 42 -62.72 -36.28 -2.81
C GLY A 42 -61.52 -37.01 -3.43
N MET A 43 -60.57 -37.44 -2.58
CA MET A 43 -59.75 -38.64 -2.82
C MET A 43 -59.41 -39.30 -1.46
N PRO A 44 -59.42 -40.64 -1.31
CA PRO A 44 -59.28 -41.28 0.00
C PRO A 44 -57.83 -41.18 0.52
N PRO A 45 -57.62 -41.17 1.84
CA PRO A 45 -56.29 -41.01 2.40
C PRO A 45 -55.45 -42.26 2.17
N SER A 46 -54.32 -42.10 1.49
CA SER A 46 -53.20 -43.04 1.56
C SER A 46 -52.71 -43.06 3.00
N GLN A 47 -52.88 -44.20 3.68
CA GLN A 47 -52.57 -44.38 5.11
C GLN A 47 -51.07 -44.46 5.42
N ASN A 48 -50.20 -44.10 4.49
CA ASN A 48 -48.74 -44.07 4.69
C ASN A 48 -48.15 -42.68 4.46
N ALA A 49 -48.83 -41.63 4.91
CA ALA A 49 -48.16 -40.37 5.18
C ALA A 49 -47.30 -40.55 6.45
N LEU A 50 -45.98 -40.63 6.26
CA LEU A 50 -45.03 -40.48 7.37
C LEU A 50 -45.47 -39.27 8.19
N PRO A 51 -45.56 -39.36 9.54
CA PRO A 51 -45.94 -38.20 10.34
C PRO A 51 -44.97 -37.09 9.98
N ALA A 52 -45.50 -35.98 9.46
CA ALA A 52 -44.78 -34.73 9.43
C ALA A 52 -44.41 -34.48 10.89
N TYR A 53 -43.18 -34.80 11.28
CA TYR A 53 -42.57 -34.32 12.50
C TYR A 53 -42.41 -32.81 12.30
N ALA A 54 -43.54 -32.10 12.37
CA ALA A 54 -43.59 -30.68 12.53
C ALA A 54 -42.82 -30.42 13.82
N THR A 55 -41.63 -29.87 13.66
CA THR A 55 -40.75 -29.55 14.78
C THR A 55 -41.41 -28.40 15.53
N ILE A 56 -42.31 -28.71 16.46
CA ILE A 56 -42.82 -27.73 17.43
C ILE A 56 -41.72 -27.57 18.46
N ALA A 57 -40.66 -26.85 18.10
CA ALA A 57 -39.69 -26.39 19.10
C ALA A 57 -40.48 -25.54 20.10
N SER A 58 -40.45 -25.91 21.38
CA SER A 58 -41.12 -25.15 22.43
C SER A 58 -40.54 -23.73 22.48
N LYS A 59 -41.35 -22.73 22.85
CA LYS A 59 -40.88 -21.35 23.07
C LYS A 59 -39.54 -21.26 23.85
N PRO A 60 -39.32 -22.03 24.93
CA PRO A 60 -38.02 -22.04 25.61
C PRO A 60 -36.88 -22.66 24.79
N ALA A 61 -37.14 -23.70 23.99
CA ALA A 61 -36.13 -24.28 23.10
C ALA A 61 -35.74 -23.31 21.97
N GLN A 62 -36.68 -22.52 21.46
CA GLN A 62 -36.41 -21.47 20.47
C GLN A 62 -35.58 -20.32 21.06
N ALA A 63 -35.87 -19.91 22.30
CA ALA A 63 -35.08 -18.90 23.01
C ALA A 63 -33.63 -19.36 23.22
N ALA A 64 -33.43 -20.58 23.72
CA ALA A 64 -32.09 -21.16 23.93
C ALA A 64 -31.28 -21.29 22.62
N LEU A 65 -31.93 -21.70 21.52
CA LEU A 65 -31.28 -21.74 20.20
C LEU A 65 -30.91 -20.35 19.68
N THR A 66 -31.67 -19.32 20.05
CA THR A 66 -31.38 -17.93 19.65
C THR A 66 -30.20 -17.38 20.45
N GLU A 67 -30.17 -17.60 21.76
CA GLU A 67 -29.03 -17.24 22.62
C GLU A 67 -27.73 -17.88 22.16
N LEU A 68 -27.76 -19.18 21.84
CA LEU A 68 -26.58 -19.88 21.35
C LEU A 68 -26.07 -19.31 20.01
N ARG A 69 -26.97 -18.92 19.10
CA ARG A 69 -26.59 -18.28 17.83
C ARG A 69 -25.95 -16.92 18.05
N ILE A 70 -26.49 -16.11 18.96
CA ILE A 70 -25.93 -14.80 19.31
C ILE A 70 -24.52 -14.99 19.87
N ALA A 71 -24.36 -15.85 20.87
CA ALA A 71 -23.06 -16.13 21.49
C ALA A 71 -22.01 -16.62 20.47
N LEU A 72 -22.42 -17.49 19.54
CA LEU A 72 -21.53 -17.93 18.46
C LEU A 72 -21.15 -16.78 17.52
N SER A 73 -22.10 -15.91 17.17
CA SER A 73 -21.86 -14.76 16.30
C SER A 73 -20.91 -13.75 16.94
N GLU A 74 -21.05 -13.49 18.24
CA GLU A 74 -20.19 -12.60 19.01
C GLU A 74 -18.78 -13.16 19.12
N ALA A 75 -18.64 -14.44 19.46
CA ALA A 75 -17.34 -15.11 19.52
C ALA A 75 -16.64 -15.09 18.16
N HIS A 76 -17.37 -15.32 17.06
CA HIS A 76 -16.81 -15.24 15.71
C HIS A 76 -16.39 -13.81 15.35
N ALA A 77 -17.21 -12.80 15.68
CA ALA A 77 -16.86 -11.40 15.44
C ALA A 77 -15.61 -10.98 16.23
N GLN A 78 -15.47 -11.45 17.48
CA GLN A 78 -14.31 -11.16 18.32
C GLN A 78 -13.03 -11.82 17.79
N ASP A 79 -13.09 -13.08 17.35
CA ASP A 79 -11.96 -13.77 16.69
C ASP A 79 -11.54 -13.03 15.41
N LEU A 80 -12.50 -12.69 14.55
CA LEU A 80 -12.23 -12.00 13.30
C LEU A 80 -11.62 -10.61 13.56
N SER A 81 -12.13 -9.86 14.54
CA SER A 81 -11.58 -8.57 14.95
C SER A 81 -10.14 -8.71 15.41
N SER A 82 -9.84 -9.67 16.30
CA SER A 82 -8.48 -9.88 16.81
C SER A 82 -7.48 -10.24 15.71
N ARG A 83 -7.90 -11.07 14.76
CA ARG A 83 -7.07 -11.43 13.60
C ARG A 83 -6.85 -10.22 12.68
N LEU A 84 -7.88 -9.41 12.46
CA LEU A 84 -7.77 -8.17 11.70
C LEU A 84 -6.81 -7.19 12.38
N ASP A 85 -6.91 -7.00 13.69
CA ASP A 85 -6.00 -6.14 14.46
C ASP A 85 -4.53 -6.58 14.31
N THR A 86 -4.28 -7.89 14.31
CA THR A 86 -2.94 -8.45 14.11
C THR A 86 -2.39 -8.11 12.72
N VAL A 87 -3.18 -8.36 11.67
CA VAL A 87 -2.76 -8.11 10.28
C VAL A 87 -2.56 -6.61 10.03
N THR A 88 -3.51 -5.80 10.49
CA THR A 88 -3.47 -4.34 10.34
C THR A 88 -2.31 -3.72 11.10
N GLY A 89 -2.00 -4.19 12.32
CA GLY A 89 -0.85 -3.75 13.08
C GLY A 89 0.48 -3.97 12.36
N VAL A 90 0.69 -5.15 11.77
CA VAL A 90 1.89 -5.45 10.97
C VAL A 90 1.99 -4.55 9.75
N LEU A 91 0.90 -4.37 9.02
CA LEU A 91 0.88 -3.52 7.83
C LEU A 91 1.19 -2.07 8.17
N LEU A 92 0.56 -1.51 9.21
CA LEU A 92 0.76 -0.12 9.61
C LEU A 92 2.22 0.16 9.99
N GLU A 93 2.90 -0.76 10.67
CA GLU A 93 4.31 -0.62 11.01
C GLU A 93 5.19 -0.50 9.75
N HIS A 94 4.93 -1.31 8.71
CA HIS A 94 5.69 -1.27 7.46
C HIS A 94 5.33 -0.10 6.54
N LEU A 95 4.23 0.61 6.82
CA LEU A 95 3.79 1.78 6.06
C LEU A 95 4.33 3.10 6.62
N ARG A 96 5.15 3.05 7.68
CA ARG A 96 5.77 4.24 8.28
C ARG A 96 6.98 4.72 7.50
N CYS A 97 7.04 6.04 7.31
CA CYS A 97 8.21 6.70 6.76
C CYS A 97 9.34 6.68 7.79
N SER A 98 10.54 6.25 7.39
CA SER A 98 11.68 6.26 8.32
C SER A 98 12.22 7.65 8.64
N ILE A 99 11.77 8.71 7.95
CA ILE A 99 12.10 10.12 8.22
C ILE A 99 11.16 10.69 9.29
N CYS A 100 9.86 10.84 8.98
CA CYS A 100 8.90 11.46 9.89
C CYS A 100 8.26 10.49 10.90
N LYS A 101 8.48 9.17 10.74
CA LYS A 101 7.91 8.09 11.58
C LYS A 101 6.38 7.94 11.49
N ASP A 102 5.72 8.70 10.61
CA ASP A 102 4.30 8.59 10.32
C ASP A 102 4.00 7.72 9.08
N HIS A 103 2.76 7.29 8.94
CA HIS A 103 2.27 6.55 7.77
C HIS A 103 2.39 7.40 6.50
N MET A 104 2.85 6.80 5.39
CA MET A 104 3.12 7.51 4.14
C MET A 104 1.83 7.74 3.31
N PRO A 105 1.23 8.96 3.26
CA PRO A 105 0.02 9.18 2.46
C PRO A 105 0.30 9.16 0.94
N LYS A 106 1.50 9.58 0.55
CA LYS A 106 2.01 9.58 -0.83
C LYS A 106 3.41 8.96 -0.82
N PRO A 107 3.51 7.62 -0.86
CA PRO A 107 4.78 6.91 -0.79
C PRO A 107 5.52 7.02 -2.13
N PHE A 108 6.78 7.44 -2.08
CA PHE A 108 7.71 7.40 -3.20
C PHE A 108 8.89 6.49 -2.90
N THR A 109 9.24 5.66 -3.86
CA THR A 109 10.28 4.63 -3.73
C THR A 109 11.48 4.95 -4.60
N ASN A 110 12.64 4.88 -3.98
CA ASN A 110 13.93 4.95 -4.64
C ASN A 110 14.24 3.64 -5.35
N HIS A 111 15.11 3.66 -6.37
CA HIS A 111 15.52 2.42 -7.06
C HIS A 111 16.23 1.40 -6.12
N CYS A 112 16.64 1.80 -4.93
CA CYS A 112 17.15 0.91 -3.88
C CYS A 112 16.05 0.21 -3.05
N GLY A 113 14.77 0.43 -3.38
CA GLY A 113 13.61 -0.22 -2.75
C GLY A 113 13.04 0.47 -1.50
N HIS A 114 13.70 1.51 -0.98
CA HIS A 114 13.20 2.23 0.20
C HIS A 114 12.17 3.30 -0.17
N SER A 115 11.12 3.39 0.65
CA SER A 115 9.95 4.25 0.42
C SER A 115 9.81 5.32 1.51
N PHE A 116 9.38 6.51 1.12
CA PHE A 116 9.21 7.66 2.03
C PHE A 116 8.00 8.51 1.63
N CYS A 117 7.55 9.39 2.52
CA CYS A 117 6.60 10.44 2.15
C CYS A 117 7.18 11.32 1.04
N ALA A 118 6.35 11.71 0.08
CA ALA A 118 6.71 12.62 -1.01
C ALA A 118 7.40 13.90 -0.51
N SER A 119 6.84 14.54 0.53
CA SER A 119 7.37 15.76 1.14
C SER A 119 8.72 15.53 1.82
N CYS A 120 8.83 14.50 2.66
CA CYS A 120 10.07 14.16 3.35
C CYS A 120 11.21 13.87 2.36
N LEU A 121 10.93 13.11 1.30
CA LEU A 121 11.93 12.74 0.32
C LEU A 121 12.36 13.93 -0.55
N SER A 122 11.40 14.77 -0.98
CA SER A 122 11.72 15.99 -1.72
C SER A 122 12.53 16.97 -0.88
N HIS A 123 12.16 17.16 0.40
CA HIS A 123 12.92 18.01 1.32
C HIS A 123 14.34 17.49 1.54
N TRP A 124 14.52 16.18 1.73
CA TRP A 124 15.83 15.55 1.86
C TRP A 124 16.73 15.87 0.66
N TYR A 125 16.25 15.65 -0.57
CA TYR A 125 17.02 15.94 -1.78
C TYR A 125 17.32 17.42 -1.98
N ARG A 126 16.37 18.31 -1.68
CA ARG A 126 16.60 19.76 -1.75
C ARG A 126 17.65 20.21 -0.73
N SER A 127 17.62 19.65 0.48
CA SER A 127 18.60 19.95 1.52
C SER A 127 20.00 19.46 1.14
N GLU A 128 20.10 18.22 0.66
CA GLU A 128 21.37 17.63 0.20
C GLU A 128 21.93 18.41 -1.00
N PHE A 129 21.08 18.81 -1.95
CA PHE A 129 21.45 19.68 -3.06
C PHE A 129 22.10 20.98 -2.58
N CYS A 130 21.42 21.72 -1.70
CA CYS A 130 21.91 22.98 -1.19
C CYS A 130 23.21 22.81 -0.38
N GLN A 131 23.33 21.72 0.37
CA GLN A 131 24.53 21.39 1.12
C GLN A 131 25.73 21.17 0.19
N LYS A 132 25.59 20.33 -0.84
CA LYS A 132 26.67 20.05 -1.81
C LYS A 132 27.06 21.28 -2.62
N LEU A 133 26.08 22.09 -3.03
CA LEU A 133 26.36 23.33 -3.73
C LEU A 133 27.12 24.33 -2.83
N GLY A 134 26.77 24.38 -1.54
CA GLY A 134 27.42 25.24 -0.55
C GLY A 134 28.86 24.88 -0.22
N THR A 135 29.30 23.63 -0.50
CA THR A 135 30.69 23.20 -0.27
C THR A 135 31.64 23.56 -1.41
N TYR A 136 31.13 23.99 -2.57
CA TYR A 136 31.97 24.33 -3.72
C TYR A 136 32.53 25.75 -3.60
N GLU A 137 33.87 25.86 -3.48
CA GLU A 137 34.60 27.13 -3.42
C GLU A 137 34.58 27.82 -4.79
N GLY A 138 34.07 29.06 -4.87
CA GLY A 138 33.99 29.84 -6.12
C GLY A 138 32.57 30.25 -6.53
N LEU A 139 31.53 29.76 -5.84
CA LEU A 139 30.18 30.30 -5.99
C LEU A 139 30.03 31.64 -5.25
N PRO A 140 29.26 32.61 -5.80
CA PRO A 140 28.99 33.88 -5.13
C PRO A 140 28.44 33.67 -3.71
N PRO A 141 28.71 34.58 -2.76
CA PRO A 141 28.46 34.41 -1.32
C PRO A 141 26.99 34.26 -0.90
N ASP A 142 26.05 34.24 -1.85
CA ASP A 142 24.66 33.89 -1.57
C ASP A 142 24.52 32.36 -1.40
N ARG A 143 25.02 31.89 -0.25
CA ARG A 143 25.09 30.47 0.17
C ARG A 143 23.73 29.82 0.44
N GLN A 144 22.63 30.42 -0.03
CA GLN A 144 21.28 29.88 0.05
C GLN A 144 20.54 30.10 -1.27
N ARG A 145 21.09 29.67 -2.40
CA ARG A 145 20.20 29.46 -3.54
C ARG A 145 19.26 28.31 -3.19
N PRO A 146 17.93 28.51 -3.23
CA PRO A 146 17.01 27.39 -3.09
C PRO A 146 17.32 26.38 -4.20
N ALA A 147 17.16 25.09 -3.89
CA ALA A 147 17.26 24.05 -4.90
C ALA A 147 16.31 24.40 -6.07
N PRO A 148 16.72 24.15 -7.34
CA PRO A 148 15.93 24.51 -8.51
C PRO A 148 14.49 23.98 -8.38
N ALA A 149 13.52 24.84 -8.65
CA ALA A 149 12.10 24.51 -8.57
C ALA A 149 11.60 23.86 -9.87
N THR A 150 12.30 24.13 -10.99
CA THR A 150 11.92 23.63 -12.32
C THR A 150 13.08 22.92 -13.01
N ASP A 151 12.75 22.01 -13.94
CA ASP A 151 13.76 21.30 -14.75
C ASP A 151 14.55 22.26 -15.64
N ALA A 152 13.94 23.38 -16.04
CA ALA A 152 14.59 24.44 -16.82
C ALA A 152 15.68 25.16 -16.00
N GLU A 153 15.37 25.53 -14.74
CA GLU A 153 16.33 26.11 -13.81
C GLU A 153 17.49 25.15 -13.52
N ALA A 154 17.18 23.87 -13.27
CA ALA A 154 18.18 22.84 -13.06
C ALA A 154 19.11 22.67 -14.26
N SER A 155 18.54 22.69 -15.48
CA SER A 155 19.30 22.60 -16.72
C SER A 155 20.21 23.82 -16.93
N ALA A 156 19.72 25.03 -16.61
CA ALA A 156 20.51 26.25 -16.67
C ALA A 156 21.68 26.23 -15.66
N LEU A 157 21.42 25.79 -14.43
CA LEU A 157 22.45 25.67 -13.41
C LEU A 157 23.49 24.61 -13.77
N ARG A 158 23.08 23.45 -14.31
CA ARG A 158 23.98 22.40 -14.79
C ARG A 158 24.93 22.90 -15.88
N ARG A 159 24.48 23.75 -16.81
CA ARG A 159 25.35 24.35 -17.84
C ARG A 159 26.36 25.35 -17.29
N GLY A 160 26.07 25.95 -16.13
CA GLY A 160 26.94 26.92 -15.48
C GLY A 160 27.96 26.32 -14.51
N LEU A 161 27.89 25.02 -14.22
CA LEU A 161 28.78 24.33 -13.30
C LEU A 161 29.77 23.43 -14.07
N PRO A 162 30.99 23.22 -13.53
CA PRO A 162 31.88 22.16 -14.01
C PRO A 162 31.17 20.80 -14.02
N LEU A 163 31.48 19.93 -14.99
CA LEU A 163 30.76 18.67 -15.20
C LEU A 163 30.78 17.73 -14.00
N ASP A 164 31.91 17.65 -13.31
CA ASP A 164 32.13 16.87 -12.09
C ASP A 164 31.27 17.40 -10.93
N VAL A 165 31.25 18.73 -10.75
CA VAL A 165 30.42 19.40 -9.74
C VAL A 165 28.94 19.20 -10.04
N ALA A 166 28.52 19.40 -11.29
CA ALA A 166 27.15 19.21 -11.73
C ALA A 166 26.69 17.76 -11.51
N LYS A 167 27.56 16.77 -11.73
CA LYS A 167 27.25 15.36 -11.47
C LYS A 167 27.05 15.11 -9.97
N ASP A 168 27.90 15.66 -9.11
CA ASP A 168 27.79 15.45 -7.67
C ASP A 168 26.55 16.13 -7.05
N VAL A 169 26.29 17.41 -7.36
CA VAL A 169 25.18 18.17 -6.75
C VAL A 169 23.79 17.62 -7.11
N PHE A 170 23.64 16.99 -8.28
CA PHE A 170 22.40 16.35 -8.73
C PHE A 170 22.35 14.84 -8.46
N THR A 171 23.23 14.35 -7.60
CA THR A 171 23.21 12.97 -7.12
C THR A 171 22.91 12.99 -5.63
N TYR A 172 22.01 12.11 -5.19
CA TYR A 172 21.50 12.13 -3.82
C TYR A 172 21.80 10.82 -3.08
N SER A 173 21.56 10.81 -1.78
CA SER A 173 21.69 9.63 -0.93
C SER A 173 20.32 9.17 -0.43
N CYS A 174 20.12 7.85 -0.36
CA CYS A 174 18.94 7.29 0.29
C CYS A 174 19.01 7.53 1.81
N PRO A 175 17.97 8.12 2.45
CA PRO A 175 17.95 8.34 3.89
C PRO A 175 18.05 7.06 4.74
N ALA A 176 17.64 5.91 4.18
CA ALA A 176 17.63 4.64 4.90
C ALA A 176 18.93 3.83 4.73
N CYS A 177 19.41 3.68 3.49
CA CYS A 177 20.54 2.79 3.18
C CYS A 177 21.75 3.47 2.55
N ARG A 178 21.70 4.80 2.36
CA ARG A 178 22.75 5.62 1.72
C ARG A 178 23.10 5.25 0.28
N ALA A 179 22.31 4.40 -0.37
CA ALA A 179 22.45 4.13 -1.81
C ALA A 179 22.38 5.44 -2.62
N VAL A 180 23.17 5.51 -3.68
CA VAL A 180 23.33 6.70 -4.54
C VAL A 180 22.14 6.82 -5.49
N ILE A 181 21.30 7.84 -5.31
CA ILE A 181 20.09 8.11 -6.08
C ILE A 181 20.35 9.12 -7.20
N VAL A 182 20.30 8.62 -8.44
CA VAL A 182 20.48 9.40 -9.67
C VAL A 182 19.19 9.53 -10.49
N SER A 183 18.18 8.74 -10.18
CA SER A 183 16.90 8.67 -10.90
C SER A 183 15.76 9.16 -10.04
N LYS A 184 14.77 9.78 -10.69
CA LYS A 184 13.53 10.23 -10.04
C LYS A 184 12.84 9.06 -9.31
N PRO A 185 12.43 9.22 -8.04
CA PRO A 185 11.66 8.21 -7.32
C PRO A 185 10.29 7.98 -7.96
N GLN A 186 9.76 6.77 -7.80
CA GLN A 186 8.45 6.39 -8.33
C GLN A 186 7.38 6.38 -7.23
N GLU A 187 6.19 6.91 -7.53
CA GLU A 187 5.04 6.77 -6.64
C GLU A 187 4.57 5.31 -6.61
N VAL A 188 4.25 4.78 -5.43
CA VAL A 188 3.78 3.40 -5.29
C VAL A 188 2.27 3.39 -5.04
N ASP A 189 1.51 3.26 -6.12
CA ASP A 189 0.04 3.35 -6.10
C ASP A 189 -0.62 2.31 -5.19
N ILE A 190 -0.09 1.08 -5.14
CA ILE A 190 -0.66 0.03 -4.28
C ILE A 190 -0.53 0.39 -2.80
N VAL A 191 0.61 0.94 -2.39
CA VAL A 191 0.86 1.36 -1.00
C VAL A 191 -0.03 2.56 -0.66
N LYS A 192 -0.19 3.49 -1.59
CA LYS A 192 -1.13 4.62 -1.46
C LYS A 192 -2.58 4.16 -1.29
N ALA A 193 -3.02 3.20 -2.09
CA ALA A 193 -4.37 2.64 -1.98
C ALA A 193 -4.60 1.95 -0.63
N VAL A 194 -3.61 1.17 -0.18
CA VAL A 194 -3.64 0.50 1.12
C VAL A 194 -3.73 1.53 2.26
N VAL A 195 -2.84 2.53 2.29
CA VAL A 195 -2.88 3.61 3.30
C VAL A 195 -4.21 4.38 3.26
N GLY A 196 -4.74 4.64 2.06
CA GLY A 196 -6.05 5.27 1.89
C GLY A 196 -7.18 4.43 2.47
N CYS A 197 -7.16 3.10 2.25
CA CYS A 197 -8.13 2.17 2.81
C CYS A 197 -8.08 2.16 4.34
N PHE A 198 -6.87 2.13 4.92
CA PHE A 198 -6.68 2.20 6.37
C PHE A 198 -7.27 3.48 6.98
N ARG A 199 -7.01 4.62 6.34
CA ARG A 199 -7.54 5.93 6.77
C ARG A 199 -9.06 5.98 6.73
N ALA A 200 -9.68 5.38 5.71
CA ALA A 200 -11.12 5.43 5.52
C ALA A 200 -11.88 4.45 6.44
N ASN A 201 -11.30 3.29 6.77
CA ASN A 201 -12.06 2.18 7.34
C ASN A 201 -11.60 1.67 8.70
N ILE A 202 -10.32 1.82 9.06
CA ILE A 202 -9.75 1.09 10.21
C ILE A 202 -9.38 2.05 11.34
N GLN A 203 -8.69 3.14 11.04
CA GLN A 203 -8.34 4.15 12.05
C GLN A 203 -8.42 5.55 11.43
N PRO A 204 -9.57 6.24 11.54
CA PRO A 204 -9.69 7.63 11.09
C PRO A 204 -8.78 8.59 11.88
N HIS A 205 -8.25 8.16 13.03
CA HIS A 205 -7.34 8.91 13.90
C HIS A 205 -5.84 8.72 13.57
N LEU A 206 -5.47 7.99 12.51
CA LEU A 206 -4.06 7.85 12.07
C LEU A 206 -3.42 9.13 11.52
N VAL A 207 -4.03 10.28 11.76
CA VAL A 207 -3.54 11.57 11.30
C VAL A 207 -3.04 12.35 12.51
N SER A 208 -1.71 12.49 12.59
CA SER A 208 -1.13 13.74 13.08
C SER A 208 -1.39 14.82 12.02
N PRO A 209 -1.84 16.03 12.38
CA PRO A 209 -2.10 17.08 11.41
C PRO A 209 -0.76 17.55 10.82
N VAL A 210 -0.41 17.04 9.64
CA VAL A 210 0.71 17.56 8.86
C VAL A 210 0.16 18.09 7.55
N ASP A 211 0.06 19.43 7.53
CA ASP A 211 0.07 20.39 6.43
C ASP A 211 -0.81 20.09 5.21
N GLY A 212 -1.92 20.82 5.16
CA GLY A 212 -2.53 21.39 3.96
C GLY A 212 -2.58 20.49 2.73
N GLU A 213 -3.74 19.91 2.47
CA GLU A 213 -4.11 19.55 1.10
C GLU A 213 -3.85 20.75 0.18
N PRO A 214 -2.96 20.63 -0.83
CA PRO A 214 -3.04 21.51 -1.97
C PRO A 214 -4.28 21.06 -2.73
N THR A 215 -5.36 21.82 -2.55
CA THR A 215 -6.42 21.93 -3.54
C THR A 215 -5.78 22.18 -4.91
N SER A 216 -6.30 21.47 -5.91
CA SER A 216 -5.96 21.50 -7.33
C SER A 216 -5.23 22.74 -7.86
N ALA A 217 -4.21 22.50 -8.70
CA ALA A 217 -3.69 23.32 -9.81
C ALA A 217 -2.22 23.76 -9.73
N SER A 218 -1.32 22.83 -10.01
CA SER A 218 -0.17 23.00 -10.92
C SER A 218 0.48 21.62 -11.07
N SER A 219 0.51 21.07 -12.28
CA SER A 219 1.00 19.71 -12.58
C SER A 219 2.52 19.56 -12.48
N THR A 220 3.16 20.36 -11.64
CA THR A 220 4.61 20.34 -11.44
C THR A 220 4.94 19.21 -10.46
N SER A 221 5.77 18.27 -10.89
CA SER A 221 6.19 17.16 -10.03
C SER A 221 6.87 17.69 -8.77
N ILE A 222 6.60 17.12 -7.59
CA ILE A 222 7.25 17.50 -6.32
C ILE A 222 8.79 17.37 -6.36
N PHE A 223 9.30 16.61 -7.34
CA PHE A 223 10.72 16.42 -7.62
C PHE A 223 11.24 17.24 -8.82
N ALA A 224 10.46 18.19 -9.33
CA ALA A 224 10.88 19.08 -10.41
C ALA A 224 12.15 19.85 -10.01
N GLY A 225 13.08 19.95 -10.97
CA GLY A 225 14.39 20.54 -10.78
C GLY A 225 15.41 19.63 -10.09
N LEU A 226 15.02 18.54 -9.43
CA LEU A 226 15.97 17.63 -8.78
C LEU A 226 16.50 16.55 -9.73
N PHE A 227 15.66 16.08 -10.66
CA PHE A 227 15.99 15.02 -11.60
C PHE A 227 15.69 15.47 -13.04
N PRO A 228 16.51 16.36 -13.63
CA PRO A 228 16.28 16.83 -14.99
C PRO A 228 16.31 15.67 -16.00
N PRO A 229 15.54 15.75 -17.10
CA PRO A 229 15.39 14.68 -18.08
C PRO A 229 16.70 14.32 -18.78
N ALA A 230 16.82 13.05 -19.20
CA ALA A 230 18.02 12.44 -19.77
C ALA A 230 18.60 13.13 -21.02
N GLN A 231 17.82 13.98 -21.70
CA GLN A 231 18.30 14.83 -22.81
C GLN A 231 19.41 15.83 -22.41
N TYR A 232 19.72 15.95 -21.10
CA TYR A 232 20.87 16.69 -20.56
C TYR A 232 21.80 15.82 -19.70
N ALA A 233 21.66 14.48 -19.74
CA ALA A 233 22.65 13.58 -19.16
C ALA A 233 23.90 13.61 -20.05
N PRO A 234 25.12 13.64 -19.49
CA PRO A 234 26.32 13.46 -20.31
C PRO A 234 26.20 12.12 -21.04
N GLU A 235 26.49 12.11 -22.34
CA GLU A 235 26.52 10.89 -23.16
C GLU A 235 27.27 9.81 -22.39
N VAL A 236 26.58 8.70 -22.14
CA VAL A 236 27.21 7.50 -21.62
C VAL A 236 28.16 7.06 -22.71
N ILE A 237 29.47 7.28 -22.51
CA ILE A 237 30.48 6.71 -23.41
C ILE A 237 30.30 5.20 -23.34
N ASP A 238 29.88 4.63 -24.46
CA ASP A 238 29.70 3.21 -24.63
C ASP A 238 31.06 2.51 -24.60
N LEU A 239 31.40 1.94 -23.44
CA LEU A 239 32.61 1.15 -23.23
C LEU A 239 32.52 -0.26 -23.85
N THR A 240 31.49 -0.57 -24.65
CA THR A 240 31.42 -1.83 -25.40
C THR A 240 32.10 -1.78 -26.78
N THR A 241 32.78 -0.67 -27.10
CA THR A 241 33.53 -0.50 -28.35
C THR A 241 35.05 -0.51 -28.15
N VAL A 242 35.59 -1.49 -27.40
CA VAL A 242 37.02 -1.85 -27.42
C VAL A 242 37.19 -3.35 -27.48
#